data_AF-A0A9E1XXN3-F1
#
_entry.id   AF-A0A9E1XXN3-F1
#
_cell.length_a   1.000
_cell.length_b   1.000
_cell.length_c   1.000
_cell.angle_alpha   90.00
_cell.angle_beta   90.00
_cell.angle_gamma   90.00
#
_symmetry.space_group_name_H-M   'P 1'
#
loop_
_entity.id
_entity.type
_entity.pdbx_description
1 polymer ?
#
loop_
_entity_poly.entity_id
_entity_poly.type
_entity_poly.pdbx_seq_one_letter_code
_entity_poly.pdbx_strand_id
1 'polypeptide(L)'
;MKTQLTDKELISLNHNGFIPGPEEDTAVFLARVARSTEASTFDDEAIPSSHYKKAFETTQSLFDHSPSWMSGFYSNESLAPWHGATTWIATDEEGITTSFIQLRKAFQHSERFLGIYHRDEILAHEAVHLGRSAFSGSSYEEIFAYMTSSSLLRRFLGPIASSLWSIILFFAVIFAILGIDIYLLATGNFATYETMMWAKLLPITMIASAIGRLFFLRRRLKRCVATLKKIITDPTKALAVAYRLTDDEIAAFAKNSPDEATTYSRDQRSLRWKMINVNYLQNKEEI
;
A
#
# COMPACT_ATOMS: atom_id res chain seq x y z
N MET A 1 11.27 -19.79 -23.33
CA MET A 1 10.70 -19.23 -22.08
C MET A 1 9.38 -19.92 -21.78
N LYS A 2 9.09 -20.21 -20.51
CA LYS A 2 7.84 -20.84 -20.10
C LYS A 2 6.69 -19.86 -20.31
N THR A 3 5.72 -20.20 -21.16
CA THR A 3 4.64 -19.30 -21.58
C THR A 3 3.35 -19.46 -20.79
N GLN A 4 3.23 -20.51 -19.97
CA GLN A 4 2.05 -20.79 -19.16
C GLN A 4 2.41 -21.25 -17.75
N LEU A 5 1.69 -20.70 -16.77
CA LEU A 5 1.72 -21.12 -15.38
C LEU A 5 0.58 -22.09 -15.10
N THR A 6 0.91 -23.18 -14.42
CA THR A 6 -0.09 -24.11 -13.88
C THR A 6 -0.82 -23.50 -12.69
N ASP A 7 -2.02 -24.00 -12.39
CA ASP A 7 -2.82 -23.49 -11.28
C ASP A 7 -2.10 -23.68 -9.93
N LYS A 8 -1.37 -24.79 -9.76
CA LYS A 8 -0.53 -25.04 -8.58
C LYS A 8 0.57 -23.98 -8.42
N GLU A 9 1.19 -23.56 -9.51
CA GLU A 9 2.22 -22.52 -9.48
C GLU A 9 1.63 -21.14 -9.16
N LEU A 10 0.46 -20.82 -9.72
CA LEU A 10 -0.25 -19.58 -9.40
C LEU A 10 -0.63 -19.51 -7.92
N ILE A 11 -1.13 -20.60 -7.34
CA ILE A 11 -1.41 -20.69 -5.90
C ILE A 11 -0.14 -20.47 -5.08
N SER A 12 0.95 -21.14 -5.44
CA SER A 12 2.22 -21.01 -4.72
C SER A 12 2.78 -19.59 -4.80
N LEU A 13 2.79 -18.96 -5.98
CA LEU A 13 3.26 -17.59 -6.16
C LEU A 13 2.38 -16.58 -5.42
N ASN A 14 1.06 -16.79 -5.43
CA ASN A 14 0.11 -15.98 -4.68
C ASN A 14 0.40 -15.98 -3.18
N HIS A 15 0.59 -17.17 -2.58
CA HIS A 15 0.90 -17.29 -1.16
C HIS A 15 2.28 -16.74 -0.81
N ASN A 16 3.23 -16.79 -1.75
CA ASN A 16 4.52 -16.13 -1.61
C ASN A 16 4.46 -14.62 -1.87
N GLY A 17 3.29 -14.01 -2.05
CA GLY A 17 3.16 -12.56 -2.21
C GLY A 17 3.55 -12.01 -3.59
N PHE A 18 3.76 -12.87 -4.58
CA PHE A 18 3.91 -12.45 -5.98
C PHE A 18 2.54 -12.30 -6.62
N ILE A 19 2.08 -11.06 -6.74
CA ILE A 19 0.79 -10.72 -7.35
C ILE A 19 1.06 -10.09 -8.72
N PRO A 20 0.50 -10.64 -9.82
CA PRO A 20 0.63 -10.03 -11.13
C PRO A 20 0.01 -8.63 -11.16
N GLY A 21 0.63 -7.70 -11.87
CA GLY A 21 0.06 -6.40 -12.17
C GLY A 21 -1.20 -6.49 -13.05
N PRO A 22 -2.00 -5.41 -13.16
CA PRO A 22 -3.19 -5.40 -14.01
C PRO A 22 -2.87 -5.64 -15.50
N GLU A 23 -1.76 -5.09 -15.98
CA GLU A 23 -1.32 -5.17 -17.38
C GLU A 23 -0.15 -6.16 -17.59
N GLU A 24 0.21 -6.93 -16.55
CA GLU A 24 1.38 -7.79 -16.58
C GLU A 24 1.05 -9.15 -17.21
N ASP A 25 1.79 -9.51 -18.28
CA ASP A 25 1.69 -10.83 -18.87
C ASP A 25 2.54 -11.88 -18.12
N THR A 26 2.39 -13.14 -18.52
CA THR A 26 3.11 -14.27 -17.89
C THR A 26 4.63 -14.15 -18.00
N ALA A 27 5.16 -13.63 -19.11
CA ALA A 27 6.59 -13.55 -19.35
C ALA A 27 7.21 -12.47 -18.46
N VAL A 28 6.62 -11.28 -18.43
CA VAL A 28 7.04 -10.15 -17.58
C VAL A 28 6.91 -10.53 -16.10
N PHE A 29 5.80 -11.15 -15.70
CA PHE A 29 5.59 -11.60 -14.33
C PHE A 29 6.65 -12.61 -13.87
N LEU A 30 6.97 -13.61 -14.71
CA LEU A 30 7.98 -14.60 -14.38
C LEU A 30 9.39 -14.00 -14.32
N ALA A 31 9.72 -13.07 -15.20
CA ALA A 31 10.97 -12.34 -15.17
C ALA A 31 11.12 -11.54 -13.87
N ARG A 32 10.04 -10.85 -13.44
CA ARG A 32 9.99 -10.16 -12.16
C ARG A 32 10.17 -11.10 -10.96
N VAL A 33 9.48 -12.25 -10.95
CA VAL A 33 9.64 -13.26 -9.89
C VAL A 33 11.09 -13.72 -9.77
N ALA A 34 11.74 -14.03 -10.91
CA ALA A 34 13.13 -14.46 -10.93
C ALA A 34 14.06 -13.36 -10.40
N ARG A 35 13.94 -12.14 -10.95
CA ARG A 35 14.79 -11.00 -10.59
C ARG A 35 14.64 -10.61 -9.11
N SER A 36 13.42 -10.56 -8.58
CA SER A 36 13.17 -10.26 -7.17
C SER A 36 13.77 -11.31 -6.23
N THR A 37 13.85 -12.56 -6.67
CA THR A 37 14.47 -13.64 -5.89
C THR A 37 15.99 -13.56 -5.92
N GLU A 38 16.58 -13.17 -7.06
CA GLU A 38 18.04 -12.98 -7.21
C GLU A 38 18.56 -11.74 -6.47
N ALA A 39 17.80 -10.64 -6.49
CA ALA A 39 18.13 -9.36 -5.84
C ALA A 39 18.10 -9.41 -4.30
N SER A 40 17.87 -10.58 -3.71
CA SER A 40 17.75 -10.76 -2.25
C SER A 40 19.09 -10.78 -1.49
N THR A 41 20.21 -10.58 -2.18
CA THR A 41 21.56 -10.60 -1.61
C THR A 41 22.07 -9.19 -1.33
N PHE A 42 21.69 -8.65 -0.17
CA PHE A 42 22.40 -7.53 0.44
C PHE A 42 23.50 -8.10 1.36
N ASP A 43 24.68 -7.49 1.39
CA ASP A 43 25.81 -7.94 2.22
C ASP A 43 25.57 -7.64 3.73
N ASP A 44 26.58 -7.19 4.48
CA ASP A 44 26.57 -6.99 5.94
C ASP A 44 25.46 -6.07 6.47
N GLU A 45 24.76 -5.32 5.61
CA GLU A 45 23.64 -4.45 5.96
C GLU A 45 22.25 -5.10 5.76
N ALA A 46 22.18 -6.38 5.37
CA ALA A 46 20.91 -7.07 5.18
C ALA A 46 20.05 -7.12 6.44
N ILE A 47 18.74 -6.99 6.27
CA ILE A 47 17.77 -7.21 7.35
C ILE A 47 17.68 -8.72 7.62
N PRO A 48 17.96 -9.20 8.84
CA PRO A 48 17.87 -10.62 9.18
C PRO A 48 16.47 -11.18 8.93
N SER A 49 16.39 -12.42 8.45
CA SER A 49 15.12 -13.12 8.18
C SER A 49 14.20 -13.17 9.41
N SER A 50 14.79 -13.23 10.61
CA SER A 50 14.06 -13.21 11.89
C SER A 50 13.22 -11.95 12.08
N HIS A 51 13.61 -10.81 11.51
CA HIS A 51 12.89 -9.55 11.65
C HIS A 51 11.61 -9.50 10.81
N TYR A 52 11.53 -10.27 9.73
CA TYR A 52 10.33 -10.30 8.87
C TYR A 52 9.22 -11.20 9.39
N LYS A 53 9.52 -12.10 10.33
CA LYS A 53 8.57 -13.13 10.80
C LYS A 53 7.20 -12.53 11.16
N LYS A 54 7.19 -11.46 11.94
CA LYS A 54 5.92 -10.85 12.40
C LYS A 54 5.19 -10.10 11.29
N ALA A 55 5.93 -9.49 10.37
CA ALA A 55 5.37 -8.86 9.18
C ALA A 55 4.68 -9.88 8.27
N PHE A 56 5.29 -11.05 8.10
CA PHE A 56 4.74 -12.17 7.34
C PHE A 56 3.50 -12.77 8.00
N GLU A 57 3.50 -12.96 9.32
CA GLU A 57 2.30 -13.38 10.05
C GLU A 57 1.13 -12.39 9.85
N THR A 58 1.43 -11.08 9.88
CA THR A 58 0.44 -10.01 9.75
C THR A 58 -0.15 -9.96 8.34
N THR A 59 0.69 -9.99 7.31
CA THR A 59 0.27 -9.99 5.90
C THR A 59 -0.45 -11.29 5.54
N GLN A 60 -0.02 -12.44 6.08
CA GLN A 60 -0.71 -13.71 5.88
C GLN A 60 -2.12 -13.69 6.48
N SER A 61 -2.26 -13.11 7.68
CA SER A 61 -3.56 -12.98 8.35
C SER A 61 -4.53 -12.05 7.62
N LEU A 62 -4.05 -10.91 7.12
CA LEU A 62 -4.91 -9.89 6.50
C LEU A 62 -5.17 -10.12 5.00
N PHE A 63 -4.14 -10.55 4.28
CA PHE A 63 -4.09 -10.52 2.82
C PHE A 63 -3.71 -11.86 2.20
N ASP A 64 -3.62 -12.91 3.02
CA ASP A 64 -3.43 -14.30 2.59
C ASP A 64 -2.14 -14.55 1.79
N HIS A 65 -1.08 -13.83 2.11
CA HIS A 65 0.25 -14.05 1.56
C HIS A 65 1.34 -13.74 2.58
N SER A 66 2.50 -14.36 2.40
CA SER A 66 3.71 -14.17 3.20
C SER A 66 4.88 -13.99 2.22
N PRO A 67 5.33 -12.74 1.96
CA PRO A 67 6.33 -12.46 0.94
C PRO A 67 7.74 -12.91 1.39
N SER A 68 8.00 -14.21 1.37
CA SER A 68 9.25 -14.83 1.83
C SER A 68 10.48 -14.42 1.02
N TRP A 69 10.28 -13.90 -0.19
CA TRP A 69 11.31 -13.33 -1.07
C TRP A 69 11.67 -11.88 -0.71
N MET A 70 10.92 -11.24 0.20
CA MET A 70 11.16 -9.87 0.64
C MET A 70 12.58 -9.71 1.18
N SER A 71 13.31 -8.81 0.55
CA SER A 71 14.68 -8.47 0.91
C SER A 71 14.78 -6.98 1.22
N GLY A 72 15.83 -6.64 1.96
CA GLY A 72 16.07 -5.27 2.35
C GLY A 72 17.32 -5.12 3.17
N PHE A 73 17.71 -3.86 3.36
CA PHE A 73 18.93 -3.49 4.06
C PHE A 73 18.69 -2.30 4.99
N TYR A 74 19.63 -2.07 5.89
CA TYR A 74 19.60 -0.96 6.81
C TYR A 74 20.38 0.25 6.29
N SER A 75 19.70 1.36 6.02
CA SER A 75 20.38 2.61 5.70
C SER A 75 19.57 3.83 6.12
N ASN A 76 20.28 4.90 6.47
CA ASN A 76 19.68 6.23 6.71
C ASN A 76 19.75 7.13 5.48
N GLU A 77 20.46 6.69 4.42
CA GLU A 77 20.66 7.47 3.21
C GLU A 77 19.32 7.84 2.59
N SER A 78 19.16 9.10 2.20
CA SER A 78 17.92 9.61 1.57
C SER A 78 16.64 9.49 2.41
N LEU A 79 16.70 9.03 3.67
CA LEU A 79 15.56 9.00 4.58
C LEU A 79 15.50 10.29 5.42
N ALA A 80 14.42 11.07 5.24
CA ALA A 80 14.12 12.20 6.11
C ALA A 80 14.07 11.76 7.59
N PRO A 81 14.42 12.62 8.57
CA PRO A 81 14.60 12.23 9.98
C PRO A 81 13.42 11.51 10.64
N TRP A 82 12.21 11.63 10.12
CA TRP A 82 10.99 10.97 10.62
C TRP A 82 10.57 9.73 9.81
N HIS A 83 11.23 9.41 8.69
CA HIS A 83 10.96 8.20 7.91
C HIS A 83 11.59 6.97 8.59
N GLY A 84 10.78 5.95 8.85
CA GLY A 84 11.22 4.68 9.44
C GLY A 84 11.74 3.68 8.40
N ALA A 85 11.17 3.67 7.21
CA ALA A 85 11.56 2.84 6.07
C ALA A 85 11.09 3.47 4.75
N THR A 86 11.47 2.85 3.65
CA THR A 86 10.89 3.06 2.32
C THR A 86 10.99 1.78 1.50
N THR A 87 9.99 1.53 0.66
CA THR A 87 10.05 0.52 -0.40
C THR A 87 10.58 1.16 -1.67
N TRP A 88 11.70 0.67 -2.16
CA TRP A 88 12.24 1.06 -3.45
C TRP A 88 11.63 0.21 -4.54
N ILE A 89 11.19 0.86 -5.61
CA ILE A 89 10.65 0.22 -6.81
C ILE A 89 11.54 0.65 -7.97
N ALA A 90 12.26 -0.30 -8.56
CA ALA A 90 13.17 -0.05 -9.67
C ALA A 90 12.70 -0.84 -10.89
N THR A 91 12.47 -0.15 -12.00
CA THR A 91 12.16 -0.76 -13.29
C THR A 91 13.41 -0.69 -14.17
N ASP A 92 13.86 -1.84 -14.66
CA ASP A 92 15.01 -1.90 -15.56
C ASP A 92 14.65 -1.50 -17.00
N GLU A 93 15.65 -1.48 -17.89
CA GLU A 93 15.48 -1.13 -19.30
C GLU A 93 14.56 -2.10 -20.06
N GLU A 94 14.39 -3.32 -19.54
CA GLU A 94 13.50 -4.35 -20.08
C GLU A 94 12.06 -4.20 -19.57
N GLY A 95 11.79 -3.20 -18.72
CA GLY A 95 10.48 -2.95 -18.13
C GLY A 95 10.15 -3.86 -16.94
N ILE A 96 11.13 -4.58 -16.40
CA ILE A 96 10.95 -5.49 -15.26
C ILE A 96 11.11 -4.70 -13.96
N THR A 97 10.04 -4.68 -13.17
CA THR A 97 10.00 -3.98 -11.88
C THR A 97 10.44 -4.88 -10.74
N THR A 98 11.49 -4.49 -10.03
CA THR A 98 11.93 -5.13 -8.77
C THR A 98 11.67 -4.21 -7.59
N SER A 99 11.59 -4.80 -6.40
CA SER A 99 11.38 -4.02 -5.18
C SER A 99 12.12 -4.60 -3.99
N PHE A 100 12.63 -3.71 -3.14
CA PHE A 100 13.35 -4.03 -1.92
C PHE A 100 13.09 -2.96 -0.87
N ILE A 101 13.39 -3.28 0.38
CA ILE A 101 13.10 -2.42 1.51
C ILE A 101 14.37 -1.80 2.04
N GLN A 102 14.34 -0.49 2.23
CA GLN A 102 15.32 0.20 3.05
C GLN A 102 14.72 0.51 4.41
N LEU A 103 15.31 -0.03 5.46
CA LEU A 103 14.92 0.21 6.85
C LEU A 103 15.93 1.13 7.53
N ARG A 104 15.46 2.06 8.36
CA ARG A 104 16.36 2.98 9.08
C ARG A 104 17.36 2.21 9.97
N LYS A 105 18.64 2.63 10.01
CA LYS A 105 19.71 1.96 10.79
C LYS A 105 19.40 1.81 12.29
N ALA A 106 18.61 2.72 12.86
CA ALA A 106 18.16 2.61 14.26
C ALA A 106 17.48 1.26 14.56
N PHE A 107 16.82 0.65 13.57
CA PHE A 107 16.16 -0.64 13.71
C PHE A 107 17.10 -1.86 13.76
N GLN A 108 18.40 -1.67 13.50
CA GLN A 108 19.42 -2.69 13.71
C GLN A 108 19.56 -3.05 15.19
N HIS A 109 19.47 -2.04 16.05
CA HIS A 109 19.75 -2.19 17.49
C HIS A 109 18.51 -2.00 18.37
N SER A 110 17.39 -1.56 17.80
CA SER A 110 16.16 -1.29 18.52
C SER A 110 14.96 -1.80 17.73
N GLU A 111 13.96 -2.35 18.41
CA GLU A 111 12.67 -2.66 17.79
C GLU A 111 11.85 -1.39 17.54
N ARG A 112 12.21 -0.26 18.16
CA ARG A 112 11.46 0.99 18.09
C ARG A 112 12.26 2.15 17.51
N PHE A 113 11.57 3.00 16.76
CA PHE A 113 12.05 4.29 16.30
C PHE A 113 11.15 5.41 16.81
N LEU A 114 11.76 6.51 17.29
CA LEU A 114 11.09 7.66 17.94
C LEU A 114 10.14 7.26 19.10
N GLY A 115 10.36 6.09 19.71
CA GLY A 115 9.54 5.55 20.80
C GLY A 115 8.14 5.05 20.41
N ILE A 116 7.65 5.36 19.20
CA ILE A 116 6.25 5.11 18.79
C ILE A 116 6.10 4.18 17.58
N TYR A 117 7.15 4.01 16.77
CA TYR A 117 7.13 3.17 15.58
C TYR A 117 7.85 1.86 15.85
N HIS A 118 7.14 0.75 15.68
CA HIS A 118 7.68 -0.60 15.89
C HIS A 118 8.17 -1.20 14.57
N ARG A 119 9.30 -1.91 14.60
CA ARG A 119 9.94 -2.49 13.41
C ARG A 119 9.01 -3.42 12.65
N ASP A 120 8.35 -4.32 13.37
CA ASP A 120 7.44 -5.31 12.80
C ASP A 120 6.25 -4.66 12.08
N GLU A 121 5.75 -3.56 12.63
CA GLU A 121 4.67 -2.78 12.02
C GLU A 121 5.13 -2.08 10.74
N ILE A 122 6.31 -1.48 10.75
CA ILE A 122 6.89 -0.86 9.54
C ILE A 122 7.16 -1.93 8.48
N LEU A 123 7.77 -3.05 8.84
CA LEU A 123 8.03 -4.13 7.88
C LEU A 123 6.74 -4.70 7.31
N ALA A 124 5.67 -4.83 8.09
CA ALA A 124 4.37 -5.26 7.59
C ALA A 124 3.75 -4.23 6.62
N HIS A 125 3.95 -2.94 6.89
CA HIS A 125 3.54 -1.84 6.02
C HIS A 125 4.30 -1.89 4.68
N GLU A 126 5.63 -1.98 4.71
CA GLU A 126 6.45 -2.08 3.50
C GLU A 126 6.18 -3.38 2.71
N ALA A 127 5.90 -4.50 3.39
CA ALA A 127 5.52 -5.75 2.73
C ALA A 127 4.26 -5.60 1.86
N VAL A 128 3.33 -4.72 2.25
CA VAL A 128 2.15 -4.40 1.43
C VAL A 128 2.54 -3.66 0.16
N HIS A 129 3.39 -2.64 0.24
CA HIS A 129 3.89 -1.92 -0.93
C HIS A 129 4.61 -2.86 -1.90
N LEU A 130 5.46 -3.73 -1.37
CA LEU A 130 6.21 -4.72 -2.13
C LEU A 130 5.29 -5.73 -2.84
N GLY A 131 4.27 -6.25 -2.15
CA GLY A 131 3.27 -7.16 -2.77
C GLY A 131 2.40 -6.48 -3.84
N ARG A 132 2.27 -5.15 -3.78
CA ARG A 132 1.54 -4.32 -4.77
C ARG A 132 2.48 -3.52 -5.68
N SER A 133 3.77 -3.83 -5.75
CA SER A 133 4.76 -3.11 -6.55
C SER A 133 4.43 -2.98 -8.04
N ALA A 134 3.66 -3.93 -8.58
CA ALA A 134 3.18 -3.92 -9.97
C ALA A 134 1.87 -3.10 -10.18
N PHE A 135 1.34 -2.46 -9.13
CA PHE A 135 0.15 -1.60 -9.20
C PHE A 135 0.58 -0.14 -9.20
N SER A 136 0.53 0.53 -10.35
CA SER A 136 0.89 1.94 -10.44
C SER A 136 -0.17 2.84 -9.78
N GLY A 137 0.23 3.64 -8.79
CA GLY A 137 -0.53 4.81 -8.34
C GLY A 137 -1.85 4.51 -7.62
N SER A 138 -1.94 3.42 -6.86
CA SER A 138 -3.19 3.03 -6.18
C SER A 138 -3.52 3.90 -4.96
N SER A 139 -4.71 4.51 -4.96
CA SER A 139 -5.27 5.28 -3.85
C SER A 139 -5.57 4.43 -2.61
N TYR A 140 -5.65 3.10 -2.77
CA TYR A 140 -5.95 2.14 -1.71
C TYR A 140 -4.71 1.48 -1.11
N GLU A 141 -3.55 1.61 -1.75
CA GLU A 141 -2.30 0.97 -1.32
C GLU A 141 -1.93 1.37 0.11
N GLU A 142 -1.87 2.67 0.38
CA GLU A 142 -1.66 3.19 1.74
C GLU A 142 -2.73 2.72 2.73
N ILE A 143 -3.99 2.58 2.29
CA ILE A 143 -5.05 2.08 3.17
C ILE A 143 -4.76 0.63 3.57
N PHE A 144 -4.33 -0.22 2.63
CA PHE A 144 -3.92 -1.59 2.93
C PHE A 144 -2.66 -1.63 3.80
N ALA A 145 -1.66 -0.81 3.50
CA ALA A 145 -0.41 -0.74 4.25
C ALA A 145 -0.66 -0.33 5.70
N TYR A 146 -1.50 0.68 5.94
CA TYR A 146 -1.85 1.09 7.31
C TYR A 146 -2.79 0.13 8.03
N MET A 147 -3.48 -0.82 7.37
CA MET A 147 -4.25 -1.85 8.07
C MET A 147 -3.37 -2.77 8.92
N THR A 148 -2.09 -2.91 8.58
CA THR A 148 -1.12 -3.73 9.32
C THR A 148 -0.69 -3.11 10.65
N SER A 149 -0.85 -1.78 10.82
CA SER A 149 -0.47 -1.05 12.03
C SER A 149 -1.11 -1.63 13.28
N SER A 150 -0.42 -1.66 14.42
CA SER A 150 -1.04 -2.03 15.71
C SER A 150 -1.88 -0.89 16.30
N SER A 151 -1.52 0.36 16.00
CA SER A 151 -2.21 1.55 16.48
C SER A 151 -3.48 1.83 15.69
N LEU A 152 -4.61 1.99 16.39
CA LEU A 152 -5.88 2.41 15.78
C LEU A 152 -5.74 3.78 15.13
N LEU A 153 -5.05 4.73 15.76
CA LEU A 153 -4.88 6.08 15.22
C LEU A 153 -4.17 6.04 13.86
N ARG A 154 -3.06 5.29 13.76
CA ARG A 154 -2.33 5.12 12.50
C ARG A 154 -3.13 4.31 11.48
N ARG A 155 -3.82 3.24 11.92
CA ARG A 155 -4.72 2.46 11.05
C ARG A 155 -5.76 3.33 10.37
N PHE A 156 -6.31 4.33 11.06
CA PHE A 156 -7.39 5.18 10.54
C PHE A 156 -6.89 6.45 9.84
N LEU A 157 -5.94 7.17 10.45
CA LEU A 157 -5.49 8.49 9.99
C LEU A 157 -4.15 8.48 9.24
N GLY A 158 -3.37 7.40 9.32
CA GLY A 158 -2.09 7.26 8.61
C GLY A 158 -2.18 7.57 7.12
N PRO A 159 -3.18 7.02 6.37
CA PRO A 159 -3.31 7.28 4.93
C PRO A 159 -3.71 8.71 4.54
N ILE A 160 -3.92 9.64 5.50
CA ILE A 160 -4.27 11.03 5.19
C ILE A 160 -3.16 11.69 4.36
N ALA A 161 -1.91 11.41 4.73
CA ALA A 161 -0.71 12.00 4.15
C ALA A 161 -0.13 11.12 3.02
N SER A 162 -0.98 10.52 2.18
CA SER A 162 -0.57 9.58 1.12
C SER A 162 0.12 10.23 -0.09
N SER A 163 0.16 11.57 -0.19
CA SER A 163 0.73 12.28 -1.34
C SER A 163 1.73 13.32 -0.86
N LEU A 164 2.98 13.18 -1.31
CA LEU A 164 4.06 14.13 -1.00
C LEU A 164 3.67 15.56 -1.41
N TRP A 165 3.05 15.73 -2.58
CA TRP A 165 2.60 17.04 -3.06
C TRP A 165 1.54 17.66 -2.16
N SER A 166 0.60 16.86 -1.65
CA SER A 166 -0.40 17.34 -0.69
C SER A 166 0.24 17.80 0.62
N ILE A 167 1.28 17.10 1.10
CA ILE A 167 2.04 17.49 2.30
C ILE A 167 2.83 18.78 2.05
N ILE A 168 3.55 18.87 0.93
CA ILE A 168 4.33 20.06 0.55
C ILE A 168 3.42 21.27 0.44
N LEU A 169 2.29 21.14 -0.27
CA LEU A 169 1.32 22.22 -0.41
C LEU A 169 0.76 22.67 0.95
N PHE A 170 0.45 21.71 1.83
CA PHE A 170 -0.05 22.02 3.17
C PHE A 170 0.95 22.85 3.98
N PHE A 171 2.21 22.44 4.02
CA PHE A 171 3.24 23.21 4.72
C PHE A 171 3.54 24.54 4.04
N ALA A 172 3.56 24.60 2.71
CA ALA A 172 3.75 25.84 1.97
C ALA A 172 2.66 26.87 2.31
N VAL A 173 1.40 26.46 2.40
CA VAL A 173 0.29 27.33 2.82
C VAL A 173 0.47 27.81 4.26
N ILE A 174 0.86 26.92 5.20
CA ILE A 174 1.13 27.31 6.59
C ILE A 174 2.26 28.33 6.68
N PHE A 175 3.39 28.08 6.00
CA PHE A 175 4.54 28.97 6.05
C PHE A 175 4.26 30.31 5.36
N ALA A 176 3.48 30.32 4.28
CA ALA A 176 3.05 31.55 3.64
C ALA A 176 2.18 32.41 4.57
N ILE A 177 1.17 31.81 5.22
CA ILE A 177 0.32 32.51 6.20
C ILE A 177 1.18 33.05 7.36
N LEU A 178 2.08 32.23 7.90
CA LEU A 178 2.96 32.64 8.99
C LEU A 178 3.90 33.79 8.59
N GLY A 179 4.47 33.74 7.38
CA GLY A 179 5.32 34.80 6.85
C GLY A 179 4.58 36.12 6.69
N ILE A 180 3.34 36.07 6.20
CA ILE A 180 2.45 37.24 6.09
C ILE A 180 2.12 37.79 7.48
N ASP A 181 1.76 36.94 8.44
CA ASP A 181 1.46 37.35 9.81
C ASP A 181 2.65 38.08 10.45
N ILE A 182 3.86 37.53 10.32
CA ILE A 182 5.09 38.16 10.83
C ILE A 182 5.32 39.53 10.18
N TYR A 183 5.15 39.62 8.85
CA TYR A 183 5.31 40.89 8.12
C TYR A 183 4.30 41.95 8.56
N LEU A 184 3.02 41.58 8.68
CA LEU A 184 1.96 42.52 9.08
C LEU A 184 2.13 43.01 10.52
N LEU A 185 2.54 42.12 11.43
CA LEU A 185 2.86 42.51 12.81
C LEU A 185 4.10 43.42 12.87
N ALA A 186 5.15 43.12 12.10
CA ALA A 186 6.37 43.93 12.07
C ALA A 186 6.16 45.33 11.48
N THR A 187 5.21 45.49 10.56
CA THR A 187 4.87 46.78 9.93
C THR A 187 3.76 47.54 10.67
N GLY A 188 3.20 46.98 11.74
CA GLY A 188 2.12 47.60 12.53
C GLY A 188 0.77 47.65 11.83
N ASN A 189 0.56 46.85 10.76
CA ASN A 189 -0.68 46.85 9.98
C ASN A 189 -1.73 45.90 10.61
N PHE A 190 -2.23 46.28 11.78
CA PHE A 190 -3.13 45.45 12.60
C PHE A 190 -4.48 45.18 11.93
N ALA A 191 -5.05 46.14 11.20
CA ALA A 191 -6.34 45.96 10.52
C ALA A 191 -6.27 44.87 9.42
N THR A 192 -5.15 44.83 8.68
CA THR A 192 -4.93 43.76 7.68
C THR A 192 -4.66 42.42 8.36
N TYR A 193 -3.92 42.41 9.47
CA TYR A 193 -3.68 41.20 10.26
C TYR A 193 -4.99 40.57 10.77
N GLU A 194 -5.91 41.38 11.31
CA GLU A 194 -7.23 40.90 11.76
C GLU A 194 -8.03 40.30 10.60
N THR A 195 -8.01 40.95 9.44
CA THR A 195 -8.69 40.44 8.23
C THR A 195 -8.08 39.11 7.75
N MET A 196 -6.74 38.98 7.82
CA MET A 196 -6.01 37.76 7.43
C MET A 196 -6.21 36.59 8.38
N MET A 197 -6.81 36.80 9.56
CA MET A 197 -7.11 35.72 10.50
C MET A 197 -7.99 34.61 9.87
N TRP A 198 -8.86 34.97 8.93
CA TRP A 198 -9.67 34.00 8.18
C TRP A 198 -8.86 33.08 7.26
N ALA A 199 -7.68 33.51 6.79
CA ALA A 199 -6.79 32.67 5.98
C ALA A 199 -6.31 31.43 6.74
N LYS A 200 -6.29 31.47 8.09
CA LYS A 200 -5.95 30.34 8.96
C LYS A 200 -6.95 29.19 8.87
N LEU A 201 -8.14 29.43 8.29
CA LEU A 201 -9.08 28.35 7.96
C LEU A 201 -8.59 27.49 6.79
N LEU A 202 -7.70 27.97 5.92
CA LEU A 202 -7.24 27.23 4.75
C LEU A 202 -6.59 25.89 5.13
N PRO A 203 -5.55 25.82 5.99
CA PRO A 203 -4.99 24.54 6.44
C PRO A 203 -6.03 23.61 7.07
N ILE A 204 -7.00 24.16 7.82
CA ILE A 204 -8.07 23.38 8.46
C ILE A 204 -8.96 22.74 7.39
N THR A 205 -9.36 23.48 6.36
CA THR A 205 -10.15 22.94 5.25
C THR A 205 -9.39 21.89 4.44
N MET A 206 -8.06 22.03 4.29
CA MET A 206 -7.23 21.00 3.64
C MET A 206 -7.22 19.69 4.43
N ILE A 207 -7.05 19.75 5.77
CA ILE A 207 -7.13 18.57 6.64
C ILE A 207 -8.53 17.95 6.56
N ALA A 208 -9.58 18.75 6.68
CA ALA A 208 -10.96 18.28 6.61
C ALA A 208 -11.26 17.59 5.26
N SER A 209 -10.78 18.16 4.16
CA SER A 209 -10.88 17.56 2.82
C SER A 209 -10.13 16.23 2.73
N ALA A 210 -8.91 16.15 3.26
CA ALA A 210 -8.13 14.91 3.27
C ALA A 210 -8.79 13.80 4.11
N ILE A 211 -9.35 14.14 5.28
CA ILE A 211 -10.15 13.22 6.10
C ILE A 211 -11.42 12.77 5.35
N GLY A 212 -12.14 13.70 4.72
CA GLY A 212 -13.33 13.41 3.93
C GLY A 212 -13.03 12.43 2.78
N ARG A 213 -11.97 12.70 2.00
CA ARG A 213 -11.48 11.81 0.94
C ARG A 213 -11.21 10.41 1.49
N LEU A 214 -10.47 10.31 2.60
CA LEU A 214 -10.14 9.03 3.22
C LEU A 214 -11.38 8.27 3.70
N PHE A 215 -12.35 8.98 4.28
CA PHE A 215 -13.63 8.40 4.68
C PHE A 215 -14.36 7.77 3.48
N PHE A 216 -14.43 8.49 2.35
CA PHE A 216 -15.07 7.96 1.14
C PHE A 216 -14.33 6.74 0.57
N LEU A 217 -12.99 6.76 0.53
CA LEU A 217 -12.21 5.62 0.08
C LEU A 217 -12.47 4.39 0.96
N ARG A 218 -12.38 4.53 2.28
CA ARG A 218 -12.68 3.42 3.21
C ARG A 218 -14.10 2.90 3.07
N ARG A 219 -15.08 3.79 2.88
CA ARG A 219 -16.48 3.39 2.65
C ARG A 219 -16.63 2.57 1.37
N ARG A 220 -15.96 2.96 0.28
CA ARG A 220 -15.95 2.18 -0.98
C ARG A 220 -15.27 0.82 -0.78
N LEU A 221 -14.09 0.79 -0.16
CA LEU A 221 -13.40 -0.48 0.14
C LEU A 221 -14.27 -1.41 1.00
N LYS A 222 -14.93 -0.89 2.04
CA LYS A 222 -15.83 -1.68 2.89
C LYS A 222 -17.00 -2.27 2.09
N ARG A 223 -17.57 -1.50 1.15
CA ARG A 223 -18.64 -1.98 0.26
C ARG A 223 -18.13 -3.04 -0.70
N CYS A 224 -16.99 -2.81 -1.35
CA CYS A 224 -16.33 -3.80 -2.21
C CYS A 224 -16.10 -5.12 -1.46
N VAL A 225 -15.52 -5.08 -0.26
CA VAL A 225 -15.31 -6.27 0.58
C VAL A 225 -16.64 -6.95 0.93
N ALA A 226 -17.71 -6.19 1.20
CA ALA A 226 -19.03 -6.77 1.48
C ALA A 226 -19.63 -7.46 0.25
N THR A 227 -19.42 -6.94 -0.96
CA THR A 227 -19.79 -7.60 -2.22
C THR A 227 -18.95 -8.87 -2.42
N LEU A 228 -17.63 -8.78 -2.25
CA LEU A 228 -16.70 -9.91 -2.39
C LEU A 228 -17.05 -11.08 -1.47
N LYS A 229 -17.43 -10.82 -0.22
CA LYS A 229 -17.88 -11.84 0.74
C LYS A 229 -19.03 -12.71 0.22
N LYS A 230 -19.85 -12.20 -0.70
CA LYS A 230 -20.99 -12.93 -1.27
C LYS A 230 -20.60 -13.78 -2.46
N ILE A 231 -19.52 -13.45 -3.18
CA ILE A 231 -19.13 -14.14 -4.41
C ILE A 231 -18.01 -15.17 -4.19
N ILE A 232 -17.08 -14.94 -3.27
CA ILE A 232 -15.94 -15.84 -3.03
C ILE A 232 -16.36 -17.10 -2.24
N THR A 233 -15.52 -18.14 -2.29
CA THR A 233 -15.76 -19.40 -1.56
C THR A 233 -15.62 -19.23 -0.05
N ASP A 234 -14.55 -18.58 0.41
CA ASP A 234 -14.31 -18.29 1.83
C ASP A 234 -14.48 -16.79 2.11
N PRO A 235 -15.59 -16.35 2.74
CA PRO A 235 -15.85 -14.94 3.06
C PRO A 235 -14.77 -14.28 3.94
N THR A 236 -13.97 -15.05 4.68
CA THR A 236 -12.87 -14.48 5.49
C THR A 236 -11.74 -13.93 4.63
N LYS A 237 -11.59 -14.43 3.39
CA LYS A 237 -10.57 -14.01 2.42
C LYS A 237 -10.96 -12.82 1.55
N ALA A 238 -12.13 -12.20 1.78
CA ALA A 238 -12.59 -11.08 0.96
C ALA A 238 -11.63 -9.89 0.94
N LEU A 239 -10.94 -9.62 2.04
CA LEU A 239 -9.91 -8.57 2.09
C LEU A 239 -8.68 -8.94 1.25
N ALA A 240 -8.28 -10.21 1.24
CA ALA A 240 -7.20 -10.71 0.40
C ALA A 240 -7.54 -10.56 -1.09
N VAL A 241 -8.79 -10.81 -1.49
CA VAL A 241 -9.21 -10.54 -2.88
C VAL A 241 -9.20 -9.05 -3.17
N ALA A 242 -9.75 -8.21 -2.29
CA ALA A 242 -9.73 -6.75 -2.47
C ALA A 242 -8.30 -6.19 -2.60
N TYR A 243 -7.34 -6.77 -1.87
CA TYR A 243 -5.92 -6.45 -1.96
C TYR A 243 -5.28 -6.75 -3.33
N ARG A 244 -5.92 -7.59 -4.15
CA ARG A 244 -5.47 -7.94 -5.51
C ARG A 244 -6.23 -7.16 -6.58
N LEU A 245 -7.17 -6.30 -6.19
CA LEU A 245 -7.94 -5.47 -7.12
C LEU A 245 -7.23 -4.14 -7.42
N THR A 246 -7.54 -3.60 -8.58
CA THR A 246 -7.24 -2.22 -8.96
C THR A 246 -8.23 -1.25 -8.30
N ASP A 247 -7.91 0.04 -8.31
CA ASP A 247 -8.79 1.08 -7.77
C ASP A 247 -10.15 1.09 -8.48
N ASP A 248 -10.17 0.92 -9.81
CA ASP A 248 -11.38 0.89 -10.62
C ASP A 248 -12.24 -0.33 -10.30
N GLU A 249 -11.62 -1.49 -10.10
CA GLU A 249 -12.33 -2.70 -9.68
C GLU A 249 -12.91 -2.56 -8.27
N ILE A 250 -12.17 -1.96 -7.33
CA ILE A 250 -12.69 -1.65 -5.99
C ILE A 250 -13.88 -0.71 -6.10
N ALA A 251 -13.81 0.32 -6.96
CA ALA A 251 -14.91 1.26 -7.17
C ALA A 251 -16.13 0.57 -7.82
N ALA A 252 -15.91 -0.26 -8.84
CA ALA A 252 -16.95 -1.02 -9.52
C ALA A 252 -17.64 -2.00 -8.55
N PHE A 253 -16.89 -2.80 -7.81
CA PHE A 253 -17.43 -3.81 -6.89
C PHE A 253 -18.10 -3.18 -5.67
N ALA A 254 -17.74 -1.93 -5.32
CA ALA A 254 -18.43 -1.16 -4.29
C ALA A 254 -19.80 -0.63 -4.72
N LYS A 255 -20.07 -0.56 -6.04
CA LYS A 255 -21.33 -0.06 -6.62
C LYS A 255 -22.23 -1.18 -7.12
N ASN A 256 -21.62 -2.18 -7.76
CA ASN A 256 -22.31 -3.24 -8.48
C ASN A 256 -22.92 -4.30 -7.55
N SER A 257 -23.90 -5.02 -8.06
CA SER A 257 -24.48 -6.17 -7.38
C SER A 257 -23.50 -7.35 -7.32
N PRO A 258 -23.70 -8.34 -6.42
CA PRO A 258 -22.89 -9.56 -6.42
C PRO A 258 -22.94 -10.32 -7.76
N ASP A 259 -24.07 -10.29 -8.46
CA ASP A 259 -24.24 -10.98 -9.74
C ASP A 259 -23.44 -10.29 -10.86
N GLU A 260 -23.44 -8.95 -10.88
CA GLU A 260 -22.61 -8.16 -11.78
C GLU A 260 -21.11 -8.37 -11.50
N ALA A 261 -20.70 -8.40 -10.23
CA ALA A 261 -19.33 -8.69 -9.84
C ALA A 261 -18.88 -10.12 -10.20
N THR A 262 -19.80 -11.09 -10.11
CA THR A 262 -19.56 -12.47 -10.54
C THR A 262 -19.38 -12.55 -12.05
N THR A 263 -20.24 -11.85 -12.81
CA THR A 263 -20.14 -11.76 -14.28
C THR A 263 -18.80 -11.14 -14.68
N TYR A 264 -18.43 -9.99 -14.09
CA TYR A 264 -17.14 -9.38 -14.32
C TYR A 264 -15.99 -10.36 -14.06
N SER A 265 -16.00 -11.06 -12.92
CA SER A 265 -14.92 -11.99 -12.55
C SER A 265 -14.74 -13.15 -13.54
N ARG A 266 -15.83 -13.62 -14.17
CA ARG A 266 -15.82 -14.68 -15.19
C ARG A 266 -15.28 -14.23 -16.53
N ASP A 267 -15.53 -12.97 -16.90
CA ASP A 267 -15.12 -12.42 -18.19
C ASP A 267 -13.63 -12.05 -18.24
N GLN A 268 -12.99 -11.90 -17.08
CA GLN A 268 -11.59 -11.52 -16.98
C GLN A 268 -10.63 -12.64 -17.38
N ARG A 269 -9.68 -12.29 -18.26
CA ARG A 269 -8.67 -13.22 -18.79
C ARG A 269 -7.24 -12.89 -18.37
N SER A 270 -7.04 -11.80 -17.63
CA SER A 270 -5.70 -11.41 -17.18
C SER A 270 -5.10 -12.45 -16.24
N LEU A 271 -3.76 -12.51 -16.20
CA LEU A 271 -3.04 -13.43 -15.32
C LEU A 271 -3.42 -13.24 -13.85
N ARG A 272 -3.59 -11.98 -13.43
CA ARG A 272 -4.06 -11.60 -12.10
C ARG A 272 -5.42 -12.20 -11.78
N TRP A 273 -6.39 -12.11 -12.69
CA TRP A 273 -7.71 -12.69 -12.48
C TRP A 273 -7.70 -14.21 -12.53
N LYS A 274 -6.87 -14.83 -13.38
CA LYS A 274 -6.64 -16.28 -13.33
C LYS A 274 -6.15 -16.70 -11.95
N MET A 275 -5.18 -15.99 -11.38
CA MET A 275 -4.69 -16.23 -10.02
C MET A 275 -5.79 -16.05 -8.97
N ILE A 276 -6.56 -14.96 -9.01
CA ILE A 276 -7.68 -14.73 -8.08
C ILE A 276 -8.70 -15.87 -8.17
N ASN A 277 -9.06 -16.28 -9.39
CA ASN A 277 -10.07 -17.30 -9.62
C ASN A 277 -9.68 -18.64 -9.00
N VAL A 278 -8.46 -19.09 -9.26
CA VAL A 278 -7.91 -20.35 -8.74
C VAL A 278 -7.79 -20.34 -7.21
N ASN A 279 -7.41 -19.20 -6.61
CA ASN A 279 -7.21 -19.13 -5.16
C ASN A 279 -8.51 -18.92 -4.37
N TYR A 280 -9.53 -18.27 -4.95
CA TYR A 280 -10.66 -17.73 -4.16
C TYR A 280 -12.07 -18.00 -4.70
N LEU A 281 -12.23 -18.43 -5.97
CA LEU A 281 -13.54 -18.54 -6.62
C LEU A 281 -13.89 -19.93 -7.15
N GLN A 282 -12.91 -20.80 -7.46
CA GLN A 282 -13.11 -22.06 -8.21
C GLN A 282 -13.95 -23.17 -7.54
N ASN A 283 -14.59 -22.94 -6.38
CA ASN A 283 -15.38 -23.96 -5.66
C ASN A 283 -16.86 -23.58 -5.43
N LYS A 284 -17.41 -22.62 -6.18
CA LYS A 284 -18.81 -22.19 -6.01
C LYS A 284 -19.77 -22.62 -7.12
N GLU A 285 -19.27 -23.32 -8.14
CA GLU A 285 -20.08 -23.78 -9.29
C GLU A 285 -20.67 -25.19 -9.11
N GLU A 286 -20.54 -25.80 -7.91
CA GLU A 286 -21.13 -27.12 -7.58
C GLU A 286 -22.16 -27.07 -6.42
N ILE A 287 -22.92 -25.98 -6.26
CA ILE A 287 -24.09 -25.94 -5.36
C ILE A 287 -25.30 -25.36 -6.06
#